data_AF-A0A4R0J4K1-F1
#
_entry.id   AF-A0A4R0J4K1-F1
#
_cell.length_a   1.000
_cell.length_b   1.000
_cell.length_c   1.000
_cell.angle_alpha   90.00
_cell.angle_beta   90.00
_cell.angle_gamma   90.00
#
_symmetry.space_group_name_H-M   'P 1'
#
loop_
_entity.id
_entity.type
_entity.pdbx_description
1 polymer ?
#
loop_
_entity_poly.entity_id
_entity_poly.type
_entity_poly.pdbx_seq_one_letter_code
_entity_poly.pdbx_strand_id
1 'polypeptide(L)'
;MFVRALDQTQQLVNTTGPDDLDLPTPCDEYDVRTLLGHLLTVTARINLALNGGDPLTIPVVTTGVDDVPAAWKERRVALDNTLADDSVLGRICKLPWGTLPGAAAIGAYTGELATHSWDLAKATGRLSQLDDALAAQVLPMVRQYVPAEQRGGHVPFGPVVPVPADASPYDQLAGWQGRKP
;
A
#
# COMPACT_ATOMS: atom_id res chain seq x y z
N MET A 1 3.65 -13.00 -2.57
CA MET A 1 3.60 -11.59 -2.99
C MET A 1 3.18 -10.69 -1.82
N PHE A 2 2.01 -10.89 -1.22
CA PHE A 2 1.49 -10.02 -0.14
C PHE A 2 2.40 -9.91 1.10
N VAL A 3 2.84 -11.03 1.67
CA VAL A 3 3.79 -11.04 2.81
C VAL A 3 5.08 -10.26 2.48
N ARG A 4 5.58 -10.39 1.25
CA ARG A 4 6.76 -9.65 0.80
C ARG A 4 6.52 -8.15 0.73
N ALA A 5 5.33 -7.71 0.30
CA ALA A 5 4.96 -6.30 0.34
C ALA A 5 4.93 -5.78 1.79
N LEU A 6 4.34 -6.53 2.72
CA LEU A 6 4.34 -6.18 4.15
C LEU A 6 5.77 -6.10 4.72
N ASP A 7 6.65 -7.03 4.38
CA ASP A 7 8.05 -7.02 4.83
C ASP A 7 8.82 -5.81 4.29
N GLN A 8 8.65 -5.49 3.01
CA GLN A 8 9.28 -4.32 2.40
C GLN A 8 8.78 -3.02 3.02
N THR A 9 7.45 -2.89 3.22
CA THR A 9 6.90 -1.72 3.90
C THR A 9 7.43 -1.61 5.33
N GLN A 10 7.53 -2.73 6.05
CA GLN A 10 8.09 -2.76 7.40
C GLN A 10 9.54 -2.26 7.43
N GLN A 11 10.36 -2.66 6.46
CA GLN A 11 11.75 -2.21 6.34
C GLN A 11 11.82 -0.68 6.17
N LEU A 12 10.99 -0.10 5.32
CA LEU A 12 10.93 1.35 5.13
C LEU A 12 10.42 2.08 6.38
N VAL A 13 9.37 1.56 7.02
CA VAL A 13 8.87 2.09 8.31
C VAL A 13 9.99 2.12 9.36
N ASN A 14 10.75 1.03 9.49
CA ASN A 14 11.84 0.93 10.46
C ASN A 14 13.02 1.86 10.16
N THR A 15 13.23 2.23 8.88
CA THR A 15 14.34 3.10 8.48
C THR A 15 13.95 4.56 8.32
N THR A 16 12.67 4.91 8.43
CA THR A 16 12.19 6.31 8.38
C THR A 16 12.41 6.97 9.74
N GLY A 17 13.13 8.09 9.75
CA GLY A 17 13.51 8.81 10.97
C GLY A 17 12.68 10.09 11.20
N PRO A 18 12.87 10.75 12.35
CA PRO A 18 12.17 12.00 12.67
C PRO A 18 12.38 13.12 11.63
N ASP A 19 13.57 13.21 11.06
CA ASP A 19 13.92 14.23 10.06
C ASP A 19 13.22 14.03 8.71
N ASP A 20 12.69 12.82 8.46
CA ASP A 20 11.97 12.50 7.23
C ASP A 20 10.49 12.91 7.29
N LEU A 21 9.92 13.11 8.49
CA LEU A 21 8.47 13.07 8.72
C LEU A 21 7.68 14.16 8.01
N ASP A 22 8.26 15.34 7.84
CA ASP A 22 7.58 16.49 7.22
C ASP A 22 7.94 16.64 5.73
N LEU A 23 8.67 15.67 5.16
CA LEU A 23 8.98 15.65 3.73
C LEU A 23 7.70 15.40 2.90
N PRO A 24 7.52 16.09 1.77
CA PRO A 24 6.44 15.79 0.85
C PRO A 24 6.64 14.41 0.21
N THR A 25 5.54 13.70 -0.08
CA THR A 25 5.61 12.45 -0.85
C THR A 25 5.14 12.66 -2.29
N PRO A 26 5.46 11.73 -3.22
CA PRO A 26 4.85 11.75 -4.55
C PRO A 26 3.32 11.56 -4.55
N CYS A 27 2.75 11.10 -3.44
CA CYS A 27 1.31 11.14 -3.18
C CYS A 27 0.96 12.49 -2.56
N ASP A 28 0.32 13.37 -3.32
CA ASP A 28 -0.04 14.74 -2.91
C ASP A 28 -1.03 14.81 -1.73
N GLU A 29 -1.69 13.69 -1.40
CA GLU A 29 -2.51 13.55 -0.19
C GLU A 29 -1.70 13.47 1.10
N TYR A 30 -0.41 13.10 1.03
CA TYR A 30 0.39 12.75 2.21
C TYR A 30 1.78 13.39 2.21
N ASP A 31 2.16 13.93 3.36
CA ASP A 31 3.56 13.98 3.79
C ASP A 31 4.00 12.61 4.34
N VAL A 32 5.29 12.43 4.66
CA VAL A 32 5.80 11.15 5.16
C VAL A 32 5.08 10.71 6.44
N ARG A 33 4.82 11.64 7.38
CA ARG A 33 4.11 11.36 8.63
C ARG A 33 2.72 10.79 8.40
N THR A 34 1.94 11.43 7.54
CA THR A 34 0.56 11.02 7.22
C THR A 34 0.55 9.76 6.36
N LEU A 35 1.55 9.55 5.48
CA LEU A 35 1.72 8.29 4.74
C LEU A 35 1.99 7.11 5.68
N LEU A 36 2.86 7.28 6.68
CA LEU A 36 3.08 6.25 7.71
C LEU A 36 1.79 5.94 8.48
N GLY A 37 1.03 6.97 8.86
CA GLY A 37 -0.28 6.82 9.48
C GLY A 37 -1.31 6.10 8.61
N HIS A 38 -1.27 6.35 7.29
CA HIS A 38 -2.10 5.67 6.31
C HIS A 38 -1.73 4.20 6.17
N LEU A 39 -0.43 3.88 6.04
CA LEU A 39 0.07 2.51 5.99
C LEU A 39 -0.32 1.69 7.23
N LEU A 40 -0.26 2.29 8.42
CA LEU A 40 -0.79 1.68 9.64
C LEU A 40 -2.29 1.38 9.50
N THR A 41 -3.09 2.34 9.03
CA THR A 41 -4.53 2.15 8.78
C THR A 41 -4.78 0.99 7.82
N VAL A 42 -4.06 0.94 6.70
CA VAL A 42 -4.22 -0.08 5.66
C VAL A 42 -4.02 -1.47 6.24
N THR A 43 -2.95 -1.69 7.01
CA THR A 43 -2.69 -2.98 7.68
C THR A 43 -3.83 -3.38 8.61
N ALA A 44 -4.41 -2.44 9.37
CA ALA A 44 -5.54 -2.72 10.25
C ALA A 44 -6.84 -3.00 9.48
N ARG A 45 -7.10 -2.28 8.38
CA ARG A 45 -8.26 -2.49 7.50
C ARG A 45 -8.22 -3.85 6.82
N ILE A 46 -7.05 -4.27 6.34
CA ILE A 46 -6.87 -5.61 5.75
C ILE A 46 -7.24 -6.68 6.79
N ASN A 47 -6.67 -6.57 7.99
CA ASN A 47 -6.93 -7.52 9.07
C ASN A 47 -8.44 -7.60 9.41
N LEU A 48 -9.10 -6.44 9.56
CA LEU A 48 -10.52 -6.40 9.89
C LEU A 48 -11.39 -6.97 8.76
N ALA A 49 -11.11 -6.61 7.51
CA ALA A 49 -11.85 -7.07 6.35
C ALA A 49 -11.74 -8.60 6.18
N LEU A 50 -10.52 -9.16 6.33
CA LEU A 50 -10.30 -10.61 6.28
C LEU A 50 -10.97 -11.35 7.45
N ASN A 51 -11.25 -10.68 8.56
CA ASN A 51 -12.07 -11.21 9.65
C ASN A 51 -13.59 -10.99 9.49
N GLY A 52 -14.03 -10.48 8.33
CA GLY A 52 -15.44 -10.24 8.03
C GLY A 52 -16.02 -8.96 8.65
N GLY A 53 -15.18 -8.10 9.22
CA GLY A 53 -15.58 -6.79 9.73
C GLY A 53 -15.68 -5.73 8.62
N ASP A 54 -16.14 -4.54 9.00
CA ASP A 54 -16.25 -3.39 8.10
C ASP A 54 -15.02 -2.48 8.21
N PRO A 55 -14.10 -2.46 7.21
CA PRO A 55 -12.90 -1.62 7.25
C PRO A 55 -13.20 -0.12 7.20
N LEU A 56 -14.42 0.30 6.84
CA LEU A 56 -14.81 1.72 6.84
C LEU A 56 -15.00 2.27 8.26
N THR A 57 -15.07 1.41 9.27
CA THR A 57 -15.07 1.81 10.69
C THR A 57 -13.71 2.30 11.17
N ILE A 58 -12.63 2.01 10.42
CA ILE A 58 -11.28 2.48 10.69
C ILE A 58 -11.05 3.77 9.86
N PRO A 59 -10.52 4.86 10.44
CA PRO A 59 -10.25 6.10 9.72
C PRO A 59 -9.23 5.91 8.60
N VAL A 60 -9.20 6.80 7.60
CA VAL A 60 -8.29 6.71 6.44
C VAL A 60 -6.82 6.88 6.82
N VAL A 61 -6.53 7.64 7.89
CA VAL A 61 -5.19 7.85 8.43
C VAL A 61 -5.22 7.66 9.94
N THR A 62 -4.30 6.87 10.48
CA THR A 62 -4.05 6.81 11.92
C THR A 62 -3.13 7.98 12.31
N THR A 63 -3.57 8.84 13.21
CA THR A 63 -2.81 10.02 13.68
C THR A 63 -2.34 9.87 15.13
N GLY A 64 -1.37 10.69 15.55
CA GLY A 64 -0.94 10.76 16.95
C GLY A 64 -0.22 9.49 17.44
N VAL A 65 0.55 8.85 16.55
CA VAL A 65 1.34 7.65 16.87
C VAL A 65 2.77 8.08 17.19
N ASP A 66 3.20 7.88 18.44
CA ASP A 66 4.54 8.27 18.88
C ASP A 66 5.63 7.31 18.35
N ASP A 67 5.34 6.01 18.31
CA ASP A 67 6.25 4.96 17.84
C ASP A 67 5.59 4.17 16.68
N VAL A 68 5.81 4.66 15.46
CA VAL A 68 5.26 4.04 14.24
C VAL A 68 5.83 2.62 14.02
N PRO A 69 7.14 2.34 14.15
CA PRO A 69 7.67 0.98 14.06
C PRO A 69 7.01 -0.01 15.03
N ALA A 70 6.81 0.36 16.29
CA ALA A 70 6.14 -0.50 17.25
C ALA A 70 4.67 -0.74 16.88
N ALA A 71 3.93 0.31 16.51
CA ALA A 71 2.54 0.19 16.07
C ALA A 71 2.39 -0.66 14.81
N TRP A 72 3.32 -0.54 13.87
CA TRP A 72 3.37 -1.38 12.67
C TRP A 72 3.57 -2.84 13.05
N LYS A 73 4.55 -3.13 13.91
CA LYS A 73 4.84 -4.50 14.37
C LYS A 73 3.63 -5.15 15.04
N GLU A 74 2.92 -4.42 15.90
CA GLU A 74 1.69 -4.91 16.53
C GLU A 74 0.62 -5.29 15.50
N ARG A 75 0.31 -4.38 14.57
CA ARG A 75 -0.68 -4.61 13.50
C ARG A 75 -0.26 -5.74 12.57
N ARG A 76 1.04 -5.85 12.29
CA ARG A 76 1.61 -6.93 11.48
C ARG A 76 1.41 -8.28 12.15
N VAL A 77 1.69 -8.42 13.44
CA VAL A 77 1.46 -9.67 14.19
C VAL A 77 -0.03 -10.07 14.15
N ALA A 78 -0.94 -9.11 14.34
CA ALA A 78 -2.36 -9.39 14.24
C ALA A 78 -2.77 -9.88 12.84
N LEU A 79 -2.26 -9.23 11.79
CA LEU A 79 -2.51 -9.63 10.41
C LEU A 79 -1.90 -11.00 10.07
N ASP A 80 -0.68 -11.28 10.51
CA ASP A 80 -0.03 -12.58 10.29
C ASP A 80 -0.84 -13.72 10.94
N ASN A 81 -1.39 -13.50 12.14
CA ASN A 81 -2.29 -14.47 12.78
C ASN A 81 -3.57 -14.72 11.96
N THR A 82 -4.13 -13.67 11.35
CA THR A 82 -5.29 -13.81 10.45
C THR A 82 -4.93 -14.55 9.17
N LEU A 83 -3.75 -14.28 8.60
CA LEU A 83 -3.28 -14.93 7.37
C LEU A 83 -2.88 -16.39 7.58
N ALA A 84 -2.71 -16.86 8.82
CA ALA A 84 -2.46 -18.26 9.14
C ALA A 84 -3.68 -19.16 8.92
N ASP A 85 -4.89 -18.58 8.77
CA ASP A 85 -6.11 -19.30 8.39
C ASP A 85 -6.37 -19.17 6.89
N ASP A 86 -6.10 -20.22 6.11
CA ASP A 86 -6.32 -20.24 4.65
C ASP A 86 -7.78 -19.96 4.26
N SER A 87 -8.76 -20.15 5.16
CA SER A 87 -10.17 -19.87 4.88
C SER A 87 -10.43 -18.39 4.55
N VAL A 88 -9.56 -17.48 5.00
CA VAL A 88 -9.67 -16.05 4.71
C VAL A 88 -9.60 -15.76 3.20
N LEU A 89 -8.94 -16.61 2.41
CA LEU A 89 -8.83 -16.43 0.96
C LEU A 89 -10.20 -16.52 0.26
N GLY A 90 -11.08 -17.39 0.74
CA GLY A 90 -12.43 -17.57 0.20
C GLY A 90 -13.48 -16.67 0.84
N ARG A 91 -13.17 -16.02 1.98
CA ARG A 91 -14.13 -15.21 2.73
C ARG A 91 -14.49 -13.93 1.96
N ILE A 92 -15.77 -13.60 1.94
CA ILE A 92 -16.25 -12.37 1.32
C ILE A 92 -15.92 -11.17 2.21
N CYS A 93 -15.15 -10.23 1.68
CA CYS A 93 -14.69 -9.03 2.34
C CYS A 93 -15.44 -7.81 1.79
N LYS A 94 -15.90 -6.92 2.67
CA LYS A 94 -16.39 -5.59 2.27
C LYS A 94 -15.21 -4.64 2.23
N LEU A 95 -15.02 -3.93 1.12
CA LEU A 95 -13.96 -2.96 0.90
C LEU A 95 -14.59 -1.62 0.49
N PRO A 96 -13.86 -0.49 0.62
CA PRO A 96 -14.38 0.82 0.23
C PRO A 96 -14.88 0.91 -1.22
N TRP A 97 -14.29 0.10 -2.12
CA TRP A 97 -14.58 0.10 -3.55
C TRP A 97 -15.36 -1.14 -4.04
N GLY A 98 -15.77 -2.05 -3.15
CA GLY A 98 -16.52 -3.24 -3.56
C GLY A 98 -16.54 -4.38 -2.55
N THR A 99 -17.20 -5.48 -2.93
CA THR A 99 -17.27 -6.71 -2.13
C THR A 99 -16.62 -7.84 -2.92
N LEU A 100 -15.55 -8.43 -2.37
CA LEU A 100 -14.67 -9.36 -3.09
C LEU A 100 -14.23 -10.53 -2.19
N PRO A 101 -13.88 -11.70 -2.74
CA PRO A 101 -13.19 -12.74 -1.99
C PRO A 101 -11.85 -12.24 -1.41
N GLY A 102 -11.45 -12.76 -0.26
CA GLY A 102 -10.23 -12.33 0.44
C GLY A 102 -8.96 -12.43 -0.41
N ALA A 103 -8.85 -13.43 -1.29
CA ALA A 103 -7.74 -13.51 -2.24
C ALA A 103 -7.65 -12.28 -3.17
N ALA A 104 -8.79 -11.78 -3.66
CA ALA A 104 -8.83 -10.58 -4.49
C ALA A 104 -8.57 -9.30 -3.66
N ALA A 105 -9.08 -9.24 -2.42
CA ALA A 105 -8.78 -8.15 -1.50
C ALA A 105 -7.26 -8.06 -1.21
N ILE A 106 -6.63 -9.20 -0.90
CA ILE A 106 -5.17 -9.31 -0.67
C ILE A 106 -4.39 -8.84 -1.91
N GLY A 107 -4.84 -9.22 -3.12
CA GLY A 107 -4.24 -8.75 -4.37
C GLY A 107 -4.26 -7.22 -4.50
N ALA A 108 -5.44 -6.61 -4.31
CA ALA A 108 -5.60 -5.16 -4.36
C ALA A 108 -4.71 -4.44 -3.33
N TYR A 109 -4.72 -4.90 -2.07
CA TYR A 109 -3.89 -4.33 -1.01
C TYR A 109 -2.39 -4.57 -1.21
N THR A 110 -1.99 -5.61 -1.95
CA THR A 110 -0.58 -5.78 -2.34
C THR A 110 -0.15 -4.63 -3.28
N GLY A 111 -1.03 -4.22 -4.20
CA GLY A 111 -0.80 -3.07 -5.08
C GLY A 111 -0.70 -1.74 -4.32
N GLU A 112 -1.59 -1.53 -3.34
CA GLU A 112 -1.58 -0.37 -2.45
C GLU A 112 -0.28 -0.27 -1.64
N LEU A 113 0.11 -1.37 -0.97
CA LEU A 113 1.36 -1.43 -0.20
C LEU A 113 2.60 -1.22 -1.08
N ALA A 114 2.66 -1.82 -2.26
CA ALA A 114 3.78 -1.64 -3.18
C ALA A 114 3.88 -0.18 -3.66
N THR A 115 2.76 0.43 -4.04
CA THR A 115 2.71 1.83 -4.49
C THR A 115 3.17 2.77 -3.39
N HIS A 116 2.63 2.64 -2.18
CA HIS A 116 2.99 3.51 -1.07
C HIS A 116 4.37 3.21 -0.46
N SER A 117 4.89 2.00 -0.62
CA SER A 117 6.30 1.73 -0.34
C SER A 117 7.21 2.52 -1.29
N TRP A 118 6.84 2.66 -2.56
CA TRP A 118 7.57 3.52 -3.49
C TRP A 118 7.46 4.99 -3.11
N ASP A 119 6.26 5.48 -2.77
CA ASP A 119 6.06 6.87 -2.34
C ASP A 119 6.97 7.20 -1.13
N LEU A 120 6.99 6.32 -0.12
CA LEU A 120 7.81 6.47 1.07
C LEU A 120 9.31 6.39 0.73
N ALA A 121 9.73 5.40 -0.05
CA ALA A 121 11.12 5.23 -0.44
C ALA A 121 11.63 6.39 -1.31
N LYS A 122 10.80 6.94 -2.19
CA LYS A 122 11.13 8.11 -3.01
C LYS A 122 11.30 9.36 -2.15
N ALA A 123 10.33 9.65 -1.28
CA ALA A 123 10.35 10.81 -0.40
C ALA A 123 11.57 10.83 0.52
N THR A 124 11.99 9.65 0.95
CA THR A 124 13.05 9.46 1.95
C THR A 124 14.40 9.05 1.32
N GLY A 125 14.52 9.04 -0.01
CA GLY A 125 15.79 8.72 -0.70
C GLY A 125 16.28 7.27 -0.54
N ARG A 126 15.36 6.33 -0.31
CA ARG A 126 15.62 4.91 0.02
C ARG A 126 15.14 3.94 -1.07
N LEU A 127 15.00 4.38 -2.33
CA LEU A 127 14.55 3.55 -3.45
C LEU A 127 15.35 2.24 -3.63
N SER A 128 16.63 2.23 -3.30
CA SER A 128 17.48 1.04 -3.37
C SER A 128 17.07 -0.09 -2.41
N GLN A 129 16.17 0.17 -1.46
CA GLN A 129 15.61 -0.84 -0.54
C GLN A 129 14.41 -1.59 -1.15
N LEU A 130 13.89 -1.16 -2.29
CA LEU A 130 12.74 -1.77 -2.94
C LEU A 130 13.12 -3.05 -3.71
N ASP A 131 12.30 -4.10 -3.60
CA ASP A 131 12.42 -5.32 -4.40
C ASP A 131 11.68 -5.13 -5.73
N ASP A 132 12.42 -4.81 -6.80
CA ASP A 132 11.88 -4.65 -8.14
C ASP A 132 11.08 -5.87 -8.64
N ALA A 133 11.39 -7.09 -8.16
CA ALA A 133 10.63 -8.27 -8.52
C ALA A 133 9.20 -8.23 -7.95
N LEU A 134 8.99 -7.57 -6.81
CA LEU A 134 7.65 -7.36 -6.26
C LEU A 134 6.82 -6.45 -7.18
N ALA A 135 7.37 -5.29 -7.58
CA ALA A 135 6.68 -4.38 -8.49
C ALA A 135 6.40 -5.04 -9.85
N ALA A 136 7.35 -5.81 -10.39
CA ALA A 136 7.16 -6.53 -11.65
C ALA A 136 5.99 -7.55 -11.58
N GLN A 137 5.77 -8.20 -10.44
CA GLN A 137 4.65 -9.13 -10.24
C GLN A 137 3.32 -8.43 -9.98
N VAL A 138 3.36 -7.28 -9.30
CA VAL A 138 2.17 -6.50 -8.92
C VAL A 138 1.61 -5.71 -10.11
N LEU A 139 2.47 -5.16 -10.96
CA LEU A 139 2.07 -4.26 -12.04
C LEU A 139 1.00 -4.83 -12.99
N PRO A 140 1.08 -6.09 -13.48
CA PRO A 140 0.01 -6.66 -14.30
C PRO A 140 -1.35 -6.69 -13.62
N MET A 141 -1.37 -7.00 -12.31
CA MET A 141 -2.60 -7.01 -11.51
C MET A 141 -3.17 -5.59 -11.35
N VAL A 142 -2.32 -4.61 -11.05
CA VAL A 142 -2.74 -3.21 -10.95
C VAL A 142 -3.31 -2.70 -12.27
N ARG A 143 -2.68 -3.03 -13.42
CA ARG A 143 -3.20 -2.68 -14.75
C ARG A 143 -4.58 -3.28 -15.03
N GLN A 144 -4.83 -4.49 -14.56
CA GLN A 144 -6.10 -5.18 -14.75
C GLN A 144 -7.24 -4.55 -13.94
N TYR A 145 -6.98 -4.13 -12.70
CA TYR A 145 -8.01 -3.60 -11.79
C TYR A 145 -8.12 -2.08 -11.78
N VAL A 146 -7.07 -1.38 -12.20
CA VAL A 146 -7.00 0.08 -12.33
C VAL A 146 -6.68 0.41 -13.81
N PRO A 147 -7.70 0.38 -14.69
CA PRO A 147 -7.50 0.67 -16.11
C PRO A 147 -6.95 2.09 -16.33
N ALA A 148 -6.36 2.34 -17.50
CA ALA A 148 -5.79 3.65 -17.82
C ALA A 148 -6.88 4.72 -17.96
N GLU A 149 -8.02 4.34 -18.50
CA GLU A 149 -9.20 5.17 -18.69
C GLU A 149 -10.06 5.26 -17.40
N GLN A 150 -10.95 6.25 -17.33
CA GLN A 150 -11.93 6.42 -16.24
C GLN A 150 -11.32 6.73 -14.86
N ARG A 151 -10.24 7.52 -14.86
CA ARG A 151 -9.56 7.99 -13.65
C ARG A 151 -9.99 9.41 -13.26
N GLY A 152 -9.88 9.74 -11.97
CA GLY A 152 -10.35 10.99 -11.39
C GLY A 152 -11.80 10.90 -10.89
N GLY A 153 -12.17 11.77 -9.94
CA GLY A 153 -13.48 11.71 -9.28
C GLY A 153 -13.57 10.56 -8.29
N HIS A 154 -14.40 9.54 -8.58
CA HIS A 154 -14.61 8.39 -7.70
C HIS A 154 -13.49 7.35 -7.74
N VAL A 155 -12.61 7.40 -8.74
CA VAL A 155 -11.43 6.54 -8.87
C VAL A 155 -10.22 7.34 -8.40
N PRO A 156 -9.65 7.06 -7.21
CA PRO A 156 -8.66 7.90 -6.54
C PRO A 156 -7.25 7.72 -7.10
N PHE A 157 -7.11 7.74 -8.43
CA PHE A 157 -5.83 7.65 -9.13
C PHE A 157 -5.70 8.79 -10.12
N GLY A 158 -4.50 9.38 -10.18
CA GLY A 158 -4.15 10.36 -11.21
C GLY A 158 -4.09 9.73 -12.61
N PRO A 159 -4.06 10.56 -13.68
CA PRO A 159 -3.84 10.05 -15.03
C PRO A 159 -2.51 9.30 -15.10
N VAL A 160 -2.44 8.22 -15.90
CA VAL A 160 -1.18 7.51 -16.13
C VAL A 160 -0.12 8.50 -16.60
N VAL A 161 1.03 8.48 -15.94
CA VAL A 161 2.23 9.20 -16.36
C VAL A 161 3.05 8.25 -17.22
N PRO A 162 3.33 8.59 -18.49
CA PRO A 162 4.17 7.77 -19.36
C PRO A 162 5.59 7.65 -18.80
N VAL A 163 6.10 6.43 -18.77
CA VAL A 163 7.44 6.09 -18.31
C VAL A 163 8.11 5.23 -19.39
N PRO A 164 9.42 5.37 -19.65
CA PRO A 164 10.14 4.50 -20.58
C PRO A 164 9.94 3.02 -20.26
N ALA A 165 9.87 2.17 -21.29
CA ALA A 165 9.64 0.74 -21.12
C ALA A 165 10.81 0.01 -20.43
N ASP A 166 12.00 0.61 -20.45
CA ASP A 166 13.22 0.16 -19.78
C ASP A 166 13.44 0.78 -18.39
N ALA A 167 12.51 1.63 -17.92
CA ALA A 167 12.54 2.12 -16.55
C ALA A 167 12.33 0.99 -15.53
N SER A 168 12.70 1.24 -14.27
CA SER A 168 12.54 0.25 -13.20
C SER A 168 11.07 -0.20 -13.07
N PRO A 169 10.81 -1.45 -12.65
CA PRO A 169 9.46 -1.92 -12.40
C PRO A 169 8.66 -1.02 -11.46
N TYR A 170 9.31 -0.43 -10.46
CA TYR A 170 8.68 0.52 -9.56
C TYR A 170 8.36 1.87 -10.21
N ASP A 171 9.21 2.41 -11.07
CA ASP A 171 8.89 3.63 -11.81
C ASP A 171 7.71 3.39 -12.77
N GLN A 172 7.65 2.23 -13.42
CA GLN A 172 6.52 1.84 -14.26
C GLN A 172 5.22 1.70 -13.44
N LEU A 173 5.30 1.11 -12.23
CA LEU A 173 4.17 1.03 -11.31
C LEU A 173 3.72 2.41 -10.84
N ALA A 174 4.66 3.24 -10.40
CA ALA A 174 4.40 4.60 -9.94
C ALA A 174 3.79 5.47 -11.06
N GLY A 175 4.35 5.44 -12.26
CA GLY A 175 3.79 6.10 -13.43
C GLY A 175 2.39 5.60 -13.77
N TRP A 176 2.15 4.29 -13.68
CA TRP A 176 0.82 3.73 -13.84
C TRP A 176 -0.17 4.19 -12.78
N GLN A 177 0.27 4.50 -11.57
CA GLN A 177 -0.58 5.03 -10.49
C GLN A 177 -0.72 6.57 -10.53
N GLY A 178 -0.15 7.21 -11.56
CA GLY A 178 -0.22 8.65 -11.78
C GLY A 178 0.84 9.46 -11.06
N ARG A 179 1.89 8.80 -10.55
CA ARG A 179 3.04 9.47 -9.92
C ARG A 179 4.04 9.90 -10.98
N LYS A 180 4.95 10.81 -10.63
CA LYS A 180 6.05 11.26 -11.51
C LYS A 180 7.37 10.71 -10.97
N PRO A 181 7.91 9.62 -11.56
CA PRO A 181 9.18 9.04 -11.15
C PRO A 181 10.38 9.97 -11.37
#